data_AF-A0A3D4CBW6-F1
#
_entry.id   AF-A0A3D4CBW6-F1
#
_cell.length_a   1.000
_cell.length_b   1.000
_cell.length_c   1.000
_cell.angle_alpha   90.00
_cell.angle_beta   90.00
_cell.angle_gamma   90.00
#
_symmetry.space_group_name_H-M   'P 1'
#
loop_
_entity.id
_entity.type
_entity.pdbx_description
1 polymer ?
#
loop_
_entity_poly.entity_id
_entity_poly.type
_entity_poly.pdbx_seq_one_letter_code
_entity_poly.pdbx_strand_id
1 'polypeptide(L)'
;MSIKQGEYLKKLRTEKGLSQDALGEVLGISRQSVSKWEQGNSTPDIDNIGKLAEFYGVSIDSLVKGEAQEEAENATAESEEEKAVNELIDEFTGKAENEEKEEQQETQLSAPQPSLKEKELLEEQKEEAYFHEREREREERKKEKKRRSWLFPSYPVLAVIAYCLIGTFLGANGWKMGWIVLLTIPLFYTGIIAAEKKKPVIFCYPVLVLIVFLLLGFLKSMWHPAWILFLTIPIFYIITAKAGKHKNNGN
;
A
#
# COMPACT_ATOMS: atom_id res chain seq x y z
N MET A 1 -8.54 2.40 4.22
CA MET A 1 -9.58 3.28 4.76
C MET A 1 -9.59 4.50 3.86
N SER A 2 -10.75 4.98 3.40
CA SER A 2 -10.86 6.20 2.61
C SER A 2 -10.60 7.43 3.49
N ILE A 3 -10.35 8.59 2.88
CA ILE A 3 -10.16 9.85 3.62
C ILE A 3 -11.40 10.15 4.48
N LYS A 4 -12.62 9.96 3.93
CA LYS A 4 -13.91 10.12 4.63
C LYS A 4 -13.98 9.29 5.92
N GLN A 5 -13.62 8.02 5.83
CA GLN A 5 -13.61 7.10 6.99
C GLN A 5 -12.58 7.54 8.06
N GLY A 6 -11.39 8.00 7.64
CA GLY A 6 -10.37 8.52 8.55
C GLY A 6 -10.78 9.81 9.26
N GLU A 7 -11.47 10.71 8.57
CA GLU A 7 -12.03 11.94 9.14
C GLU A 7 -13.13 11.64 10.17
N TYR A 8 -13.99 10.65 9.89
CA TYR A 8 -15.01 10.20 10.83
C TYR A 8 -14.40 9.64 12.12
N LEU A 9 -13.35 8.81 12.02
CA LEU A 9 -12.61 8.34 13.20
C LEU A 9 -11.99 9.49 14.00
N LYS A 10 -11.42 10.47 13.30
CA LYS A 10 -10.83 11.65 13.95
C LYS A 10 -11.90 12.45 14.69
N LYS A 11 -13.10 12.61 14.12
CA LYS A 11 -14.26 13.27 14.73
C LYS A 11 -14.65 12.56 16.04
N LEU A 12 -14.88 11.24 15.99
CA LEU A 12 -15.22 10.43 17.17
C LEU A 12 -14.16 10.55 18.28
N ARG A 13 -12.87 10.54 17.92
CA ARG A 13 -11.78 10.73 18.90
C ARG A 13 -11.84 12.11 19.55
N THR A 14 -12.05 13.16 18.76
CA THR A 14 -12.11 14.54 19.28
C THR A 14 -13.35 14.81 20.12
N GLU A 15 -14.48 14.18 19.82
CA GLU A 15 -15.71 14.26 20.62
C GLU A 15 -15.52 13.67 22.03
N LYS A 16 -14.73 12.60 22.15
CA LYS A 16 -14.30 12.06 23.45
C LYS A 16 -13.12 12.81 24.09
N GLY A 17 -12.60 13.87 23.47
CA GLY A 17 -11.49 14.67 24.01
C GLY A 17 -10.14 13.94 24.07
N LEU A 18 -9.96 12.85 23.33
CA LEU A 18 -8.78 12.00 23.41
C LEU A 18 -7.67 12.45 22.46
N SER A 19 -6.41 12.29 22.86
CA SER A 19 -5.27 12.39 21.94
C SER A 19 -5.11 11.09 21.14
N GLN A 20 -4.39 11.14 20.01
CA GLN A 20 -4.07 9.92 19.24
C GLN A 20 -3.26 8.90 20.05
N ASP A 21 -2.48 9.40 21.02
CA ASP A 21 -1.67 8.58 21.91
C ASP A 21 -2.55 7.87 22.94
N ALA A 22 -3.45 8.63 23.58
CA ALA A 22 -4.42 8.11 24.54
C ALA A 22 -5.35 7.06 23.91
N LEU A 23 -5.82 7.29 22.67
CA LEU A 23 -6.60 6.29 21.95
C LEU A 23 -5.79 5.02 21.66
N GLY A 24 -4.51 5.18 21.35
CA GLY A 24 -3.60 4.06 21.16
C GLY A 24 -3.45 3.22 22.42
N GLU A 25 -3.23 3.87 23.57
CA GLU A 25 -3.13 3.20 24.88
C GLU A 25 -4.40 2.43 25.23
N VAL A 26 -5.58 3.03 25.04
CA VAL A 26 -6.87 2.40 25.36
C VAL A 26 -7.14 1.15 24.50
N LEU A 27 -6.80 1.20 23.21
CA LEU A 27 -7.05 0.10 22.28
C LEU A 27 -5.90 -0.93 22.21
N GLY A 28 -4.79 -0.67 22.90
CA GLY A 28 -3.59 -1.51 22.87
C GLY A 28 -2.85 -1.47 21.53
N ILE A 29 -2.86 -0.31 20.86
CA ILE A 29 -2.26 -0.10 19.53
C ILE A 29 -1.31 1.10 19.54
N SER A 30 -0.38 1.14 18.57
CA SER A 30 0.53 2.28 18.47
C SER A 30 -0.18 3.55 18.01
N ARG A 31 0.22 4.72 18.56
CA ARG A 31 -0.18 6.05 18.06
C ARG A 31 -0.01 6.19 16.54
N GLN A 32 1.05 5.60 15.98
CA GLN A 32 1.33 5.64 14.55
C GLN A 32 0.25 4.93 13.73
N SER A 33 -0.32 3.83 14.24
CA SER A 33 -1.44 3.13 13.60
C SER A 33 -2.66 4.03 13.53
N VAL A 34 -3.05 4.63 14.66
CA VAL A 34 -4.16 5.60 14.74
C VAL A 34 -3.97 6.75 13.75
N SER A 35 -2.77 7.35 13.73
CA SER A 35 -2.46 8.45 12.81
C SER A 35 -2.57 8.05 11.34
N LYS A 36 -2.20 6.82 10.97
CA LYS A 36 -2.31 6.35 9.59
C LYS A 36 -3.76 6.08 9.19
N TRP A 37 -4.61 5.62 10.12
CA TRP A 37 -6.04 5.41 9.87
C TRP A 37 -6.77 6.74 9.69
N GLU A 38 -6.53 7.72 10.57
CA GLU A 38 -7.13 9.06 10.48
C GLU A 38 -6.74 9.81 9.20
N GLN A 39 -5.58 9.49 8.60
CA GLN A 39 -5.11 10.10 7.36
C GLN A 39 -5.53 9.31 6.09
N GLY A 40 -6.22 8.19 6.23
CA GLY A 40 -6.55 7.30 5.11
C GLY A 40 -5.35 6.56 4.51
N ASN A 41 -4.19 6.58 5.17
CA ASN A 41 -2.95 5.96 4.71
C ASN A 41 -2.91 4.43 4.93
N SER A 42 -3.80 3.90 5.79
CA SER A 42 -3.94 2.46 6.02
C SER A 42 -5.35 2.11 6.51
N THR A 43 -5.72 0.83 6.46
CA THR A 43 -6.97 0.32 7.03
C THR A 43 -6.68 -0.42 8.33
N PRO A 44 -7.48 -0.22 9.39
CA PRO A 44 -7.46 -1.11 10.55
C PRO A 44 -7.82 -2.54 10.12
N ASP A 45 -7.25 -3.53 10.80
CA ASP A 45 -7.64 -4.94 10.62
C ASP A 45 -8.99 -5.20 11.28
N ILE A 46 -9.53 -6.42 11.08
CA ILE A 46 -10.84 -6.82 11.58
C ILE A 46 -10.91 -6.66 13.11
N ASP A 47 -9.86 -7.08 13.82
CA ASP A 47 -9.80 -6.99 15.28
C ASP A 47 -9.84 -5.53 15.76
N ASN A 48 -9.07 -4.63 15.14
CA ASN A 48 -9.03 -3.23 15.53
C ASN A 48 -10.31 -2.48 15.12
N ILE A 49 -10.95 -2.85 14.01
CA ILE A 49 -12.27 -2.31 13.65
C ILE A 49 -13.31 -2.69 14.70
N GLY A 50 -13.32 -3.95 15.16
CA GLY A 50 -14.21 -4.39 16.23
C GLY A 50 -13.99 -3.61 17.53
N LYS A 51 -12.73 -3.44 17.95
CA LYS A 51 -12.39 -2.64 19.13
C LYS A 51 -12.80 -1.18 19.01
N LEU A 52 -12.65 -0.57 17.83
CA LEU A 52 -13.09 0.80 17.58
C LEU A 52 -14.61 0.92 17.69
N ALA A 53 -15.35 -0.03 17.11
CA ALA A 53 -16.81 -0.08 17.16
C ALA A 53 -17.31 -0.18 18.61
N GLU A 54 -16.75 -1.10 19.39
CA GLU A 54 -17.06 -1.27 20.81
C GLU A 54 -16.70 -0.03 21.64
N PHE A 55 -15.50 0.55 21.42
CA PHE A 55 -15.04 1.71 22.18
C PHE A 55 -15.87 2.98 21.93
N TYR A 56 -16.31 3.19 20.69
CA TYR A 56 -17.11 4.35 20.31
C TYR A 56 -18.62 4.10 20.41
N GLY A 57 -19.07 2.85 20.57
CA GLY A 57 -20.48 2.49 20.60
C GLY A 57 -21.18 2.69 19.25
N VAL A 58 -20.47 2.46 18.16
CA VAL A 58 -20.97 2.64 16.78
C VAL A 58 -20.93 1.31 16.02
N SER A 59 -21.78 1.14 15.01
CA SER A 59 -21.75 -0.06 14.18
C SER A 59 -20.46 -0.11 13.34
N ILE A 60 -19.99 -1.33 13.05
CA ILE A 60 -18.85 -1.54 12.13
C ILE A 60 -19.17 -0.92 10.76
N ASP A 61 -20.41 -1.03 10.30
CA ASP A 61 -20.86 -0.44 9.05
C ASP A 61 -20.74 1.09 9.05
N SER A 62 -21.05 1.77 10.17
CA SER A 62 -20.84 3.22 10.32
C SER A 62 -19.36 3.61 10.17
N LEU A 63 -18.45 2.82 10.79
CA LEU A 63 -17.01 3.04 10.67
C LEU A 63 -16.50 2.83 9.24
N VAL A 64 -17.06 1.85 8.53
CA VAL A 64 -16.70 1.52 7.15
C VAL A 64 -17.33 2.48 6.15
N LYS A 65 -18.51 3.04 6.40
CA LYS A 65 -19.12 4.06 5.52
C LYS A 65 -18.57 5.47 5.79
N GLY A 66 -18.01 5.69 6.98
CA GLY A 66 -17.44 6.98 7.39
C GLY A 66 -18.53 8.02 7.66
N GLU A 67 -19.70 7.57 8.11
CA GLU A 67 -20.84 8.39 8.47
C GLU A 67 -21.58 7.74 9.64
N ALA A 68 -22.14 8.55 10.53
CA ALA A 68 -22.99 8.03 11.58
C ALA A 68 -24.25 7.50 10.91
N GLN A 69 -24.56 6.23 11.15
CA GLN A 69 -25.89 5.73 10.84
C GLN A 69 -26.85 6.40 11.83
N GLU A 70 -27.77 7.22 11.34
CA GLU A 70 -28.89 7.72 12.11
C GLU A 70 -29.79 6.52 12.45
N GLU A 71 -29.44 5.77 13.48
CA GLU A 71 -30.42 4.94 14.16
C GLU A 71 -31.28 5.88 15.00
N ALA A 72 -32.31 6.39 14.33
CA ALA A 72 -33.47 7.00 14.96
C ALA A 72 -34.01 6.04 16.02
N GLU A 73 -34.19 6.57 17.22
CA GLU A 73 -35.14 6.06 18.20
C GLU A 73 -36.52 5.92 17.52
N ASN A 74 -36.93 4.69 17.18
CA ASN A 74 -38.34 4.31 17.07
C ASN A 74 -38.48 2.79 16.95
N ALA A 75 -38.29 2.11 18.08
CA ALA A 75 -38.68 0.73 18.26
C ALA A 75 -40.03 0.65 18.96
N THR A 76 -41.11 1.15 18.34
CA THR A 76 -42.51 0.77 18.63
C THR A 76 -43.46 1.40 17.60
N ALA A 77 -44.30 0.59 16.93
CA ALA A 77 -45.59 0.95 16.31
C ALA A 77 -45.87 0.55 14.83
N GLU A 78 -45.13 -0.36 14.18
CA GLU A 78 -45.48 -0.81 12.82
C GLU A 78 -45.71 -2.33 12.72
N SER A 79 -46.73 -2.85 13.41
CA SER A 79 -47.14 -4.26 13.27
C SER A 79 -48.60 -4.46 12.85
N GLU A 80 -49.35 -3.38 12.57
CA GLU A 80 -50.78 -3.45 12.28
C GLU A 80 -51.13 -3.04 10.84
N GLU A 81 -50.36 -2.14 10.21
CA GLU A 81 -50.69 -1.65 8.86
C GLU A 81 -50.30 -2.64 7.73
N GLU A 82 -49.18 -3.37 7.87
CA GLU A 82 -48.76 -4.36 6.85
C GLU A 82 -49.71 -5.56 6.74
N LYS A 83 -50.45 -5.89 7.81
CA LYS A 83 -51.45 -6.96 7.79
C LYS A 83 -52.74 -6.55 7.07
N ALA A 84 -53.18 -5.30 7.24
CA ALA A 84 -54.39 -4.80 6.59
C ALA A 84 -54.22 -4.63 5.06
N VAL A 85 -53.00 -4.30 4.60
CA VAL A 85 -52.71 -4.13 3.17
C VAL A 85 -52.69 -5.46 2.43
N ASN A 86 -52.15 -6.52 3.03
CA ASN A 86 -52.11 -7.84 2.39
C ASN A 86 -53.50 -8.51 2.33
N GLU A 87 -54.36 -8.28 3.33
CA GLU A 87 -55.72 -8.82 3.34
C GLU A 87 -56.61 -8.18 2.25
N LEU A 88 -56.35 -6.92 1.88
CA LEU A 88 -57.05 -6.22 0.79
C LEU A 88 -56.60 -6.64 -0.62
N ILE A 89 -55.37 -7.13 -0.77
CA ILE A 89 -54.80 -7.55 -2.07
C ILE A 89 -55.32 -8.95 -2.47
N ASP A 90 -55.56 -9.82 -1.49
CA ASP A 90 -56.10 -11.17 -1.71
C ASP A 90 -57.60 -11.17 -2.05
N GLU A 91 -58.36 -10.14 -1.67
CA GLU A 91 -59.78 -10.01 -2.05
C GLU A 91 -59.95 -9.48 -3.49
N PHE A 92 -58.99 -8.73 -4.03
CA PHE A 92 -59.08 -8.10 -5.36
C PHE A 92 -58.58 -8.96 -6.54
N THR A 93 -57.79 -10.00 -6.29
CA THR A 93 -57.15 -10.81 -7.34
C THR A 93 -57.77 -12.19 -7.53
N GLY A 94 -59.07 -12.30 -7.26
CA GLY A 94 -59.88 -13.44 -7.64
C GLY A 94 -60.42 -13.33 -9.08
N LYS A 95 -59.74 -14.03 -10.02
CA LYS A 95 -60.27 -14.60 -11.29
C LYS A 95 -60.12 -13.76 -12.58
N ALA A 96 -59.62 -14.45 -13.62
CA ALA A 96 -59.33 -14.04 -15.01
C ALA A 96 -57.89 -13.52 -15.18
N GLU A 97 -56.99 -14.07 -16.01
CA GLU A 97 -57.17 -14.77 -17.30
C GLU A 97 -55.98 -15.73 -17.54
N ASN A 98 -56.31 -16.89 -18.12
CA ASN A 98 -55.36 -17.69 -18.89
C ASN A 98 -55.22 -17.08 -20.30
N GLU A 99 -54.13 -17.46 -20.97
CA GLU A 99 -53.87 -17.38 -22.41
C GLU A 99 -53.16 -16.12 -22.92
N GLU A 100 -51.83 -16.22 -23.04
CA GLU A 100 -51.15 -15.85 -24.28
C GLU A 100 -49.97 -16.81 -24.51
N LYS A 101 -50.08 -17.58 -25.61
CA LYS A 101 -49.01 -18.36 -26.25
C LYS A 101 -47.94 -17.38 -26.77
N GLU A 102 -46.69 -17.72 -27.05
CA GLU A 102 -46.24 -18.61 -28.12
C GLU A 102 -44.70 -18.54 -28.17
N GLU A 103 -44.07 -19.68 -28.48
CA GLU A 103 -42.81 -19.82 -29.21
C GLU A 103 -41.64 -18.86 -28.94
N GLN A 104 -40.64 -19.34 -28.17
CA GLN A 104 -39.24 -19.29 -28.59
C GLN A 104 -38.53 -20.58 -28.18
N GLN A 105 -38.52 -21.53 -29.11
CA GLN A 105 -37.67 -22.70 -29.09
C GLN A 105 -36.30 -22.27 -29.63
N GLU A 106 -35.32 -22.04 -28.75
CA GLU A 106 -33.91 -22.10 -29.13
C GLU A 106 -33.24 -23.27 -28.39
N THR A 107 -32.85 -24.26 -29.18
CA THR A 107 -31.95 -25.34 -28.82
C THR A 107 -30.66 -24.75 -28.25
N GLN A 108 -30.53 -24.69 -26.93
CA GLN A 108 -29.24 -24.51 -26.26
C GLN A 108 -29.02 -25.67 -25.30
N LEU A 109 -27.96 -26.42 -25.57
CA LEU A 109 -27.44 -27.50 -24.75
C LEU A 109 -27.08 -26.93 -23.37
N SER A 110 -28.04 -26.91 -22.44
CA SER A 110 -27.86 -26.33 -21.11
C SER A 110 -27.07 -27.31 -20.24
N ALA A 111 -25.83 -26.93 -19.91
CA ALA A 111 -25.00 -27.66 -18.97
C ALA A 111 -25.76 -27.86 -17.64
N PRO A 112 -25.67 -29.04 -16.99
CA PRO A 112 -26.29 -29.25 -15.69
C PRO A 112 -25.89 -28.14 -14.71
N GLN A 113 -26.88 -27.42 -14.17
CA GLN A 113 -26.64 -26.42 -13.14
C GLN A 113 -26.11 -27.13 -11.89
N PRO A 114 -24.93 -26.75 -11.36
CA PRO A 114 -24.34 -27.44 -10.22
C PRO A 114 -25.28 -27.35 -9.02
N SER A 115 -25.44 -28.47 -8.31
CA SER A 115 -26.27 -28.54 -7.10
C SER A 115 -25.73 -27.54 -6.06
N LEU A 116 -26.59 -27.00 -5.18
CA LEU A 116 -26.19 -25.99 -4.18
C LEU A 116 -24.93 -26.43 -3.38
N LYS A 117 -24.83 -27.72 -3.06
CA LYS A 117 -23.68 -28.31 -2.37
C LYS A 117 -22.41 -28.35 -3.21
N GLU A 118 -22.54 -28.52 -4.52
CA GLU A 118 -21.43 -28.46 -5.47
C GLU A 118 -20.95 -27.02 -5.68
N LYS A 119 -21.86 -26.03 -5.64
CA LYS A 119 -21.52 -24.60 -5.65
C LYS A 119 -20.75 -24.20 -4.40
N GLU A 120 -21.23 -24.62 -3.22
CA GLU A 120 -20.57 -24.37 -1.94
C GLU A 120 -19.16 -25.01 -1.91
N LEU A 121 -19.04 -26.26 -2.38
CA LEU A 121 -17.76 -26.95 -2.46
C LEU A 121 -16.80 -26.32 -3.50
N LEU A 122 -17.33 -25.76 -4.60
CA LEU A 122 -16.56 -24.99 -5.58
C LEU A 122 -16.10 -23.65 -5.02
N GLU A 123 -16.91 -23.00 -4.19
CA GLU A 123 -16.52 -21.76 -3.51
C GLU A 123 -15.44 -22.02 -2.47
N GLU A 124 -15.58 -23.05 -1.62
CA GLU A 124 -14.53 -23.48 -0.68
C GLU A 124 -13.22 -23.77 -1.41
N GLN A 125 -13.25 -24.53 -2.50
CA GLN A 125 -12.06 -24.82 -3.31
C GLN A 125 -11.42 -23.56 -3.92
N LYS A 126 -12.24 -22.60 -4.36
CA LYS A 126 -11.74 -21.30 -4.88
C LYS A 126 -11.13 -20.46 -3.77
N GLU A 127 -11.74 -20.42 -2.59
CA GLU A 127 -11.22 -19.70 -1.44
C GLU A 127 -9.89 -20.29 -0.95
N GLU A 128 -9.79 -21.62 -0.87
CA GLU A 128 -8.54 -22.32 -0.55
C GLU A 128 -7.44 -22.02 -1.58
N ALA A 129 -7.77 -22.10 -2.88
CA ALA A 129 -6.84 -21.77 -3.94
C ALA A 129 -6.36 -20.31 -3.86
N TYR A 130 -7.28 -19.37 -3.62
CA TYR A 130 -7.00 -17.95 -3.46
C TYR A 130 -6.13 -17.68 -2.23
N PHE A 131 -6.40 -18.35 -1.10
CA PHE A 131 -5.60 -18.24 0.11
C PHE A 131 -4.17 -18.73 -0.13
N HIS A 132 -4.01 -19.91 -0.74
CA HIS A 132 -2.69 -20.48 -1.05
C HIS A 132 -1.90 -19.66 -2.07
N GLU A 133 -2.56 -19.07 -3.08
CA GLU A 133 -1.92 -18.14 -4.02
C GLU A 133 -1.40 -16.91 -3.27
N ARG A 134 -2.24 -16.30 -2.43
CA ARG A 134 -1.87 -15.14 -1.61
C ARG A 134 -0.72 -15.45 -0.64
N GLU A 135 -0.70 -16.65 -0.05
CA GLU A 135 0.41 -17.11 0.80
C GLU A 135 1.70 -17.29 0.01
N ARG A 136 1.63 -17.94 -1.16
CA ARG A 136 2.79 -18.07 -2.07
C ARG A 136 3.36 -16.71 -2.44
N GLU A 137 2.53 -15.76 -2.85
CA GLU A 137 2.99 -14.39 -3.13
C GLU A 137 3.64 -13.74 -1.90
N ARG A 138 3.07 -13.91 -0.69
CA ARG A 138 3.64 -13.37 0.54
C ARG A 138 5.02 -13.97 0.81
N GLU A 139 5.17 -15.28 0.63
CA GLU A 139 6.45 -15.97 0.77
C GLU A 139 7.46 -15.52 -0.28
N GLU A 140 7.05 -15.39 -1.54
CA GLU A 140 7.91 -14.89 -2.61
C GLU A 140 8.38 -13.48 -2.32
N ARG A 141 7.48 -12.58 -1.88
CA ARG A 141 7.86 -11.23 -1.44
C ARG A 141 8.83 -11.28 -0.24
N LYS A 142 8.65 -12.19 0.72
CA LYS A 142 9.58 -12.38 1.84
C LYS A 142 10.95 -12.88 1.36
N LYS A 143 10.97 -13.88 0.48
CA LYS A 143 12.19 -14.44 -0.13
C LYS A 143 12.92 -13.39 -0.95
N GLU A 144 12.21 -12.59 -1.73
CA GLU A 144 12.76 -11.49 -2.52
C GLU A 144 13.39 -10.41 -1.62
N LYS A 145 12.68 -9.97 -0.57
CA LYS A 145 13.23 -9.02 0.42
C LYS A 145 14.50 -9.56 1.08
N LYS A 146 14.50 -10.84 1.50
CA LYS A 146 15.66 -11.50 2.10
C LYS A 146 16.84 -11.57 1.13
N ARG A 147 16.58 -11.95 -0.13
CA ARG A 147 17.60 -12.02 -1.19
C ARG A 147 18.21 -10.64 -1.46
N ARG A 148 17.39 -9.59 -1.57
CA ARG A 148 17.85 -8.20 -1.71
C ARG A 148 18.68 -7.75 -0.52
N SER A 149 18.26 -8.08 0.70
CA SER A 149 19.01 -7.74 1.92
C SER A 149 20.41 -8.35 1.96
N TRP A 150 20.63 -9.52 1.35
CA TRP A 150 21.96 -10.13 1.26
C TRP A 150 22.85 -9.53 0.16
N LEU A 151 22.24 -8.99 -0.90
CA LEU A 151 22.95 -8.30 -1.98
C LEU A 151 23.47 -6.91 -1.56
N PHE A 152 22.87 -6.30 -0.52
CA PHE A 152 23.33 -5.00 -0.03
C PHE A 152 24.78 -5.08 0.50
N PRO A 153 25.16 -5.96 1.43
CA PRO A 153 26.53 -6.03 1.95
C PRO A 153 27.56 -6.62 0.98
N SER A 154 27.13 -7.39 -0.03
CA SER A 154 28.06 -8.12 -0.91
C SER A 154 28.85 -7.19 -1.83
N TYR A 155 28.23 -6.09 -2.29
CA TYR A 155 28.87 -5.19 -3.26
C TYR A 155 30.09 -4.42 -2.71
N PRO A 156 30.06 -3.80 -1.52
CA PRO A 156 31.24 -3.19 -0.93
C PRO A 156 32.40 -4.17 -0.75
N VAL A 157 32.10 -5.41 -0.35
CA VAL A 157 33.11 -6.46 -0.21
C VAL A 157 33.77 -6.76 -1.56
N LEU A 158 32.97 -6.91 -2.62
CA LEU A 158 33.48 -7.09 -3.98
C LEU A 158 34.31 -5.90 -4.47
N ALA A 159 33.88 -4.67 -4.17
CA ALA A 159 34.59 -3.45 -4.53
C ALA A 159 35.96 -3.33 -3.83
N VAL A 160 36.04 -3.72 -2.55
CA VAL A 160 37.31 -3.76 -1.81
C VAL A 160 38.23 -4.85 -2.35
N ILE A 161 37.70 -6.04 -2.65
CA ILE A 161 38.48 -7.11 -3.30
C ILE A 161 39.03 -6.62 -4.64
N ALA A 162 38.20 -5.97 -5.46
CA ALA A 162 38.63 -5.41 -6.74
C ALA A 162 39.70 -4.32 -6.57
N TYR A 163 39.58 -3.45 -5.56
CA TYR A 163 40.60 -2.46 -5.22
C TYR A 163 41.95 -3.11 -4.89
N CYS A 164 41.94 -4.14 -4.04
CA CYS A 164 43.14 -4.89 -3.67
C CYS A 164 43.77 -5.57 -4.89
N LEU A 165 42.96 -6.21 -5.74
CA LEU A 165 43.45 -6.85 -6.97
C LEU A 165 44.11 -5.85 -7.91
N ILE A 166 43.49 -4.69 -8.13
CA ILE A 166 44.05 -3.62 -8.97
C ILE A 166 45.37 -3.11 -8.37
N GLY A 167 45.43 -2.91 -7.05
CA GLY A 167 46.65 -2.49 -6.34
C GLY A 167 47.79 -3.50 -6.46
N THR A 168 47.49 -4.80 -6.33
CA THR A 168 48.50 -5.87 -6.42
C THR A 168 48.96 -6.13 -7.85
N PHE A 169 48.07 -5.99 -8.84
CA PHE A 169 48.35 -6.39 -10.22
C PHE A 169 48.94 -5.25 -11.07
N LEU A 170 48.59 -3.99 -10.79
CA LEU A 170 49.09 -2.80 -11.51
C LEU A 170 50.23 -2.06 -10.77
N GLY A 171 50.72 -2.61 -9.66
CA GLY A 171 51.81 -2.03 -8.87
C GLY A 171 51.47 -0.69 -8.20
N ALA A 172 52.47 0.15 -7.92
CA ALA A 172 52.30 1.39 -7.15
C ALA A 172 51.23 2.35 -7.73
N ASN A 173 51.09 2.40 -9.05
CA ASN A 173 50.07 3.21 -9.72
C ASN A 173 48.65 2.63 -9.59
N GLY A 174 48.54 1.32 -9.38
CA GLY A 174 47.27 0.62 -9.15
C GLY A 174 46.55 1.09 -7.89
N TRP A 175 47.28 1.37 -6.81
CA TRP A 175 46.69 1.90 -5.57
C TRP A 175 46.11 3.31 -5.75
N LYS A 176 46.77 4.13 -6.57
CA LYS A 176 46.35 5.50 -6.90
C LYS A 176 45.20 5.55 -7.89
N MET A 177 44.98 4.53 -8.72
CA MET A 177 43.86 4.50 -9.67
C MET A 177 42.69 3.66 -9.15
N GLY A 178 42.99 2.67 -8.31
CA GLY A 178 42.02 1.71 -7.81
C GLY A 178 40.97 2.32 -6.88
N TRP A 179 41.25 3.44 -6.21
CA TRP A 179 40.26 4.07 -5.33
C TRP A 179 39.00 4.54 -6.09
N ILE A 180 39.08 4.71 -7.41
CA ILE A 180 37.93 5.00 -8.28
C ILE A 180 36.89 3.87 -8.20
N VAL A 181 37.32 2.62 -7.99
CA VAL A 181 36.40 1.48 -7.78
C VAL A 181 35.58 1.66 -6.50
N LEU A 182 36.09 2.35 -5.49
CA LEU A 182 35.30 2.63 -4.29
C LEU A 182 34.19 3.66 -4.54
N LEU A 183 34.34 4.52 -5.56
CA LEU A 183 33.30 5.47 -5.96
C LEU A 183 32.08 4.79 -6.60
N THR A 184 32.19 3.53 -7.02
CA THR A 184 31.05 2.80 -7.56
C THR A 184 30.09 2.33 -6.47
N ILE A 185 30.51 2.32 -5.20
CA ILE A 185 29.69 1.90 -4.05
C ILE A 185 28.47 2.82 -3.87
N PRO A 186 28.60 4.16 -3.75
CA PRO A 186 27.43 5.04 -3.72
C PRO A 186 26.54 4.90 -4.97
N LEU A 187 27.15 4.72 -6.15
CA LEU A 187 26.44 4.56 -7.44
C LEU A 187 25.57 3.30 -7.47
N PHE A 188 26.10 2.18 -7.00
CA PHE A 188 25.38 0.92 -6.94
C PHE A 188 24.13 1.03 -6.04
N TYR A 189 24.28 1.59 -4.83
CA TYR A 189 23.15 1.73 -3.91
C TYR A 189 22.13 2.74 -4.38
N THR A 190 22.58 3.90 -4.90
CA THR A 190 21.67 4.89 -5.47
C THR A 190 20.89 4.34 -6.67
N GLY A 191 21.52 3.47 -7.48
CA GLY A 191 20.87 2.75 -8.58
C GLY A 191 19.79 1.77 -8.10
N ILE A 192 20.08 0.96 -7.08
CA ILE A 192 19.10 0.05 -6.48
C ILE A 192 17.91 0.85 -5.91
N ILE A 193 18.17 1.91 -5.16
CA ILE A 193 17.12 2.75 -4.56
C ILE A 193 16.23 3.40 -5.64
N ALA A 194 16.83 3.84 -6.76
CA ALA A 194 16.06 4.44 -7.85
C ALA A 194 15.19 3.41 -8.58
N ALA A 195 15.69 2.18 -8.77
CA ALA A 195 14.93 1.07 -9.33
C ALA A 195 13.74 0.70 -8.43
N GLU A 196 13.94 0.67 -7.11
CA GLU A 196 12.88 0.39 -6.14
C GLU A 196 11.81 1.49 -6.09
N LYS A 197 12.22 2.76 -6.12
CA LYS A 197 11.28 3.89 -6.06
C LYS A 197 10.64 4.24 -7.39
N LYS A 198 10.98 3.54 -8.49
CA LYS A 198 10.58 3.86 -9.88
C LYS A 198 10.81 5.33 -10.23
N LYS A 199 11.84 5.94 -9.65
CA LYS A 199 12.18 7.37 -9.79
C LYS A 199 13.63 7.50 -10.26
N PRO A 200 13.88 7.43 -11.58
CA PRO A 200 15.23 7.44 -12.13
C PRO A 200 15.99 8.74 -11.83
N VAL A 201 15.26 9.85 -11.63
CA VAL A 201 15.83 11.16 -11.27
C VAL A 201 16.67 11.09 -9.98
N ILE A 202 16.33 10.21 -9.05
CA ILE A 202 17.08 10.01 -7.81
C ILE A 202 18.49 9.49 -8.11
N PHE A 203 18.66 8.69 -9.16
CA PHE A 203 19.94 8.13 -9.58
C PHE A 203 20.75 9.08 -10.47
N CYS A 204 20.09 9.83 -11.38
CA CYS A 204 20.79 10.66 -12.35
C CYS A 204 21.70 11.73 -11.72
N TYR A 205 21.35 12.27 -10.55
CA TYR A 205 22.12 13.36 -9.95
C TYR A 205 23.47 12.91 -9.35
N PRO A 206 23.54 11.90 -8.46
CA PRO A 206 24.82 11.35 -8.01
C PRO A 206 25.72 10.86 -9.15
N VAL A 207 25.13 10.27 -10.20
CA VAL A 207 25.86 9.84 -11.40
C VAL A 207 26.50 11.05 -12.10
N LEU A 208 25.73 12.12 -12.32
CA LEU A 208 26.22 13.34 -12.94
C LEU A 208 27.34 13.98 -12.12
N VAL A 209 27.16 14.10 -10.80
CA VAL A 209 28.18 14.62 -9.88
C VAL A 209 29.47 13.81 -9.99
N LEU A 210 29.37 12.48 -10.05
CA LEU A 210 30.52 11.60 -10.18
C LEU A 210 31.21 11.74 -11.54
N ILE A 211 30.45 11.85 -12.64
CA ILE A 211 31.02 12.11 -13.97
C ILE A 211 31.78 13.45 -13.99
N VAL A 212 31.19 14.51 -13.44
CA VAL A 212 31.84 15.84 -13.38
C VAL A 212 33.07 15.81 -12.48
N PHE A 213 33.01 15.12 -11.34
CA PHE A 213 34.14 14.92 -10.44
C PHE A 213 35.31 14.19 -11.13
N LEU A 214 35.02 13.11 -11.87
CA LEU A 214 36.04 12.39 -12.64
C LEU A 214 36.62 13.26 -13.76
N LEU A 215 35.79 14.02 -14.49
CA LEU A 215 36.27 14.93 -15.52
C LEU A 215 37.22 15.99 -14.95
N LEU A 216 36.88 16.60 -13.81
CA LEU A 216 37.76 17.59 -13.15
C LEU A 216 39.05 16.96 -12.61
N GLY A 217 38.96 15.73 -12.08
CA GLY A 217 40.11 14.97 -11.60
C GLY A 217 41.07 14.61 -12.73
N PHE A 218 40.57 14.08 -13.85
CA PHE A 218 41.41 13.64 -14.97
C PHE A 218 41.90 14.79 -15.86
N LEU A 219 41.05 15.78 -16.18
CA LEU A 219 41.44 16.86 -17.09
C LEU A 219 42.26 17.96 -16.40
N LYS A 220 41.96 18.25 -15.12
CA LYS A 220 42.56 19.38 -14.40
C LYS A 220 43.37 18.98 -13.17
N SER A 221 43.47 17.68 -12.85
CA SER A 221 44.11 17.19 -11.61
C SER A 221 43.51 17.77 -10.33
N MET A 222 42.27 18.27 -10.39
CA MET A 222 41.58 19.00 -9.31
C MET A 222 40.86 18.06 -8.35
N TRP A 223 41.52 16.99 -7.91
CA TRP A 223 40.91 15.98 -7.02
C TRP A 223 40.47 16.57 -5.67
N HIS A 224 41.29 17.46 -5.11
CA HIS A 224 41.07 18.04 -3.79
C HIS A 224 39.92 19.05 -3.74
N PRO A 225 39.80 20.06 -4.62
CA PRO A 225 38.66 20.97 -4.58
C PRO A 225 37.36 20.36 -5.14
N ALA A 226 37.45 19.33 -6.00
CA ALA A 226 36.26 18.73 -6.62
C ALA A 226 35.35 17.97 -5.62
N TRP A 227 35.85 17.61 -4.42
CA TRP A 227 35.02 16.98 -3.38
C TRP A 227 33.79 17.80 -2.97
N ILE A 228 33.82 19.13 -3.17
CA ILE A 228 32.70 20.05 -2.88
C ILE A 228 31.44 19.64 -3.67
N LEU A 229 31.61 19.00 -4.83
CA LEU A 229 30.49 18.48 -5.62
C LEU A 229 29.68 17.41 -4.87
N PHE A 230 30.28 16.65 -3.95
CA PHE A 230 29.52 15.67 -3.17
C PHE A 230 28.61 16.34 -2.13
N LEU A 231 28.94 17.55 -1.67
CA LEU A 231 28.11 18.33 -0.75
C LEU A 231 26.83 18.85 -1.41
N THR A 232 26.77 18.88 -2.74
CA THR A 232 25.56 19.30 -3.45
C THR A 232 24.50 18.19 -3.49
N ILE A 233 24.87 16.93 -3.22
CA ILE A 233 23.98 15.77 -3.21
C ILE A 233 22.86 15.93 -2.17
N PRO A 234 23.14 16.17 -0.87
CA PRO A 234 22.08 16.45 0.11
C PRO A 234 21.22 17.65 -0.26
N ILE A 235 21.84 18.74 -0.73
CA ILE A 235 21.17 20.00 -1.09
C ILE A 235 20.14 19.76 -2.21
N PHE A 236 20.54 19.03 -3.26
CA PHE A 236 19.66 18.68 -4.37
C PHE A 236 18.45 17.86 -3.92
N TYR A 237 18.63 16.90 -3.01
CA TYR A 237 17.51 16.11 -2.49
C TYR A 237 16.56 16.93 -1.61
N ILE A 238 17.07 17.88 -0.83
CA ILE A 238 16.23 18.81 -0.06
C ILE A 238 15.36 19.67 -0.99
N ILE A 239 15.95 20.19 -2.07
CA ILE A 239 15.24 21.01 -3.06
C ILE A 239 14.15 20.19 -3.79
N THR A 240 14.51 19.00 -4.29
CA THR A 240 13.57 18.14 -5.00
C THR A 240 12.45 17.62 -4.10
N ALA A 241 12.72 17.34 -2.82
CA ALA A 241 11.71 16.98 -1.83
C ALA A 241 10.71 18.13 -1.58
N LYS A 242 11.20 19.37 -1.48
CA LYS A 242 10.35 20.56 -1.31
C LYS A 242 9.49 20.84 -2.54
N ALA A 243 10.06 20.71 -3.75
CA ALA A 243 9.35 20.90 -5.01
C ALA A 243 8.23 19.87 -5.25
N GLY A 244 8.44 18.60 -4.86
CA GLY A 244 7.42 17.56 -4.97
C GLY A 244 6.21 17.78 -4.05
N LYS A 245 6.41 18.43 -2.89
CA LYS A 245 5.34 18.71 -1.91
C LYS A 245 4.36 19.77 -2.41
N HIS A 246 4.82 20.75 -3.19
CA HIS A 246 3.96 21.80 -3.76
C HIS A 246 3.02 21.30 -4.85
N LYS A 247 3.39 20.22 -5.56
CA LYS A 247 2.58 19.68 -6.67
C LYS A 247 1.39 18.83 -6.20
N ASN A 248 1.47 18.24 -5.01
CA ASN A 248 0.38 17.41 -4.45
C ASN A 248 -0.63 18.20 -3.61
N ASN A 249 -0.34 19.45 -3.23
CA ASN A 249 -1.24 20.29 -2.42
C ASN A 249 -2.04 21.31 -3.25
N GLY A 250 -1.99 21.22 -4.58
CA GLY A 250 -2.59 22.18 -5.51
C GLY A 250 -3.60 21.58 -6.49
N ASN A 251 -4.08 20.36 -6.23
CA ASN A 251 -5.12 19.70 -7.02
C ASN A 251 -6.24 19.24 -6.11
#